data_AF-A0A7Z9Y908-F1
#
_entry.id   AF-A0A7Z9Y908-F1
#
_cell.length_a   1.000
_cell.length_b   1.000
_cell.length_c   1.000
_cell.angle_alpha   90.00
_cell.angle_beta   90.00
_cell.angle_gamma   90.00
#
_symmetry.space_group_name_H-M   'P 1'
#
loop_
_entity.id
_entity.type
_entity.pdbx_description
1 polymer ?
#
loop_
_entity_poly.entity_id
_entity_poly.type
_entity_poly.pdbx_seq_one_letter_code
_entity_poly.pdbx_strand_id
1 'polypeptide(L)'
;VKDWSTLLFNRHGEYAPWDRSAPWDHEYKRGPLPIIDNTCLSFINTGSDLIYSATMLFKLSGDERPLLWAKRLMSRYDEIRDGRTGLGGYQFNHREPCRVRISFKKPLSDRQDVNETTVITNGVIQTRYGRVAITLMNLFEELGSSDGGEFLDFVLEDLTALGRHSYDPSDHSFYPLLADGMRLLPSDCMEGVGYCSPRKLQKVRANGLIFLAYAKGYRLTGDSFLREMVAGLAEGMGWGDIFDEAVDQVNLTDMNLQNGVCAIFGLLELYRATDEGKFLKMAADMGEGLMRRYHVNRFFTTGEEDRDGCTHINNALPLALLHLASEIDGIDADIPAFYPGSTSFNPKVIIARGRKRRCSDEAHAHTARRNGVERKGGLQR
;
A
#
# COMPACT_ATOMS: atom_id res chain seq x y z
N VAL A 1 -16.06 -1.95 -11.22
CA VAL A 1 -16.53 -3.21 -10.60
C VAL A 1 -16.95 -4.17 -11.72
N LYS A 2 -16.63 -5.47 -11.64
CA LYS A 2 -17.01 -6.46 -12.68
C LYS A 2 -18.30 -7.17 -12.33
N ASP A 3 -18.55 -7.42 -11.05
CA ASP A 3 -19.82 -7.92 -10.52
C ASP A 3 -20.20 -7.12 -9.26
N TRP A 4 -21.28 -6.34 -9.35
CA TRP A 4 -21.77 -5.51 -8.25
C TRP A 4 -22.47 -6.31 -7.14
N SER A 5 -22.95 -7.53 -7.44
CA SER A 5 -23.68 -8.35 -6.46
C SER A 5 -22.78 -8.92 -5.37
N THR A 6 -21.52 -9.19 -5.72
CA THR A 6 -20.47 -9.72 -4.83
C THR A 6 -19.32 -8.74 -4.58
N LEU A 7 -19.33 -7.61 -5.28
CA LEU A 7 -18.26 -6.63 -5.36
C LEU A 7 -16.95 -7.17 -5.96
N LEU A 8 -16.99 -8.24 -6.75
CA LEU A 8 -15.81 -8.69 -7.47
C LEU A 8 -15.36 -7.62 -8.48
N PHE A 9 -14.09 -7.23 -8.38
CA PHE A 9 -13.49 -6.21 -9.24
C PHE A 9 -12.08 -6.59 -9.65
N ASN A 10 -11.53 -5.83 -10.60
CA ASN A 10 -10.17 -5.98 -11.07
C ASN A 10 -9.42 -4.66 -10.92
N ARG A 11 -8.10 -4.73 -10.74
CA ARG A 11 -7.21 -3.57 -10.63
C ARG A 11 -7.05 -2.75 -11.92
N HIS A 12 -7.67 -3.19 -13.01
CA HIS A 12 -7.59 -2.57 -14.32
C HIS A 12 -9.00 -2.24 -14.81
N GLY A 13 -9.22 -0.96 -15.12
CA GLY A 13 -10.42 -0.47 -15.81
C GLY A 13 -10.19 -0.38 -17.32
N GLU A 14 -11.25 -0.56 -18.09
CA GLU A 14 -11.24 -0.35 -19.53
C GLU A 14 -11.70 1.09 -19.84
N TYR A 15 -11.11 1.73 -20.85
CA TYR A 15 -11.52 3.07 -21.31
C TYR A 15 -12.80 3.04 -22.18
N ALA A 16 -13.65 2.04 -21.99
CA ALA A 16 -14.90 1.90 -22.74
C ALA A 16 -15.99 2.83 -22.17
N PRO A 17 -16.94 3.30 -23.00
CA PRO A 17 -18.16 3.92 -22.50
C PRO A 17 -18.87 2.99 -21.51
N TRP A 18 -19.43 3.56 -20.46
CA TRP A 18 -20.21 2.83 -19.46
C TRP A 18 -21.47 3.63 -19.12
N ASP A 19 -22.51 2.93 -18.67
CA ASP A 19 -23.79 3.53 -18.33
C ASP A 19 -23.70 4.34 -17.04
N ARG A 20 -23.84 5.67 -17.18
CA ARG A 20 -23.77 6.63 -16.07
C ARG A 20 -25.13 6.97 -15.46
N SER A 21 -26.22 6.43 -16.01
CA SER A 21 -27.59 6.80 -15.60
C SER A 21 -27.96 6.31 -14.20
N ALA A 22 -27.36 5.20 -13.77
CA ALA A 22 -27.65 4.57 -12.48
C ALA A 22 -26.39 3.92 -11.87
N PRO A 23 -25.35 4.71 -11.53
CA PRO A 23 -24.03 4.18 -11.15
C PRO A 23 -24.03 3.37 -9.84
N TRP A 24 -25.09 3.49 -9.04
CA TRP A 24 -25.21 2.88 -7.71
C TRP A 24 -26.42 1.97 -7.56
N ASP A 25 -27.34 1.92 -8.54
CA ASP A 25 -28.61 1.18 -8.44
C ASP A 25 -28.40 -0.28 -8.85
N HIS A 26 -27.50 -0.94 -8.14
CA HIS A 26 -27.18 -2.35 -8.29
C HIS A 26 -27.65 -3.14 -7.07
N GLU A 27 -28.12 -4.36 -7.29
CA GLU A 27 -28.49 -5.27 -6.21
C GLU A 27 -27.23 -5.86 -5.57
N TYR A 28 -26.98 -5.57 -4.28
CA TYR A 28 -25.93 -6.20 -3.50
C TYR A 28 -26.48 -7.44 -2.80
N LYS A 29 -26.03 -8.63 -3.20
CA LYS A 29 -26.53 -9.90 -2.66
C LYS A 29 -25.73 -10.41 -1.48
N ARG A 30 -24.47 -9.97 -1.35
CA ARG A 30 -23.45 -10.61 -0.50
C ARG A 30 -23.23 -12.06 -0.96
N GLY A 31 -22.00 -12.56 -0.88
CA GLY A 31 -21.66 -13.90 -1.36
C GLY A 31 -20.61 -14.56 -0.48
N PRO A 32 -20.44 -15.90 -0.56
CA PRO A 32 -19.40 -16.58 0.20
C PRO A 32 -18.01 -16.09 -0.20
N LEU A 33 -17.08 -16.10 0.76
CA LEU A 33 -15.66 -15.84 0.55
C LEU A 33 -14.83 -17.08 0.95
N PRO A 34 -13.67 -17.30 0.31
CA PRO A 34 -13.14 -16.52 -0.82
C PRO A 34 -13.89 -16.80 -2.14
N ILE A 35 -14.03 -15.79 -3.00
CA ILE A 35 -14.56 -16.01 -4.36
C ILE A 35 -13.50 -16.71 -5.21
N ILE A 36 -13.84 -17.84 -5.83
CA ILE A 36 -12.95 -18.52 -6.79
C ILE A 36 -13.13 -17.86 -8.16
N ASP A 37 -12.15 -17.07 -8.60
CA ASP A 37 -12.15 -16.41 -9.90
C ASP A 37 -10.73 -16.27 -10.48
N ASN A 38 -10.57 -16.63 -11.75
CA ASN A 38 -9.26 -16.66 -12.43
C ASN A 38 -8.94 -15.37 -13.22
N THR A 39 -9.86 -14.40 -13.25
CA THR A 39 -9.81 -13.22 -14.13
C THR A 39 -9.65 -11.91 -13.37
N CYS A 40 -10.21 -11.83 -12.17
CA CYS A 40 -10.29 -10.68 -11.30
C CYS A 40 -9.29 -10.78 -10.16
N LEU A 41 -8.88 -9.63 -9.64
CA LEU A 41 -7.89 -9.51 -8.59
C LEU A 41 -8.31 -8.34 -7.70
N SER A 42 -9.03 -8.66 -6.62
CA SER A 42 -9.64 -7.71 -5.69
C SER A 42 -8.62 -7.17 -4.67
N PHE A 43 -7.45 -6.76 -5.16
CA PHE A 43 -6.35 -6.30 -4.33
C PHE A 43 -6.76 -5.09 -3.49
N ILE A 44 -6.45 -5.10 -2.19
CA ILE A 44 -6.82 -4.01 -1.27
C ILE A 44 -6.17 -2.68 -1.64
N ASN A 45 -5.04 -2.67 -2.36
CA ASN A 45 -4.45 -1.41 -2.83
C ASN A 45 -5.30 -0.68 -3.88
N THR A 46 -6.07 -1.42 -4.69
CA THR A 46 -7.07 -0.81 -5.57
C THR A 46 -8.40 -0.65 -4.83
N GLY A 47 -8.74 -1.61 -3.96
CA GLY A 47 -9.92 -1.53 -3.11
C GLY A 47 -9.95 -0.23 -2.29
N SER A 48 -8.81 0.17 -1.72
CA SER A 48 -8.67 1.41 -0.96
C SER A 48 -8.89 2.66 -1.81
N ASP A 49 -8.46 2.68 -3.07
CA ASP A 49 -8.74 3.81 -3.98
C ASP A 49 -10.24 3.89 -4.32
N LEU A 50 -10.90 2.73 -4.50
CA LEU A 50 -12.35 2.67 -4.72
C LEU A 50 -13.14 3.11 -3.48
N ILE A 51 -12.72 2.68 -2.29
CA ILE A 51 -13.28 3.12 -1.00
C ILE A 51 -13.08 4.63 -0.83
N TYR A 52 -11.84 5.12 -0.98
CA TYR A 52 -11.50 6.54 -0.88
C TYR A 52 -12.34 7.39 -1.83
N SER A 53 -12.37 7.06 -3.12
CA SER A 53 -13.08 7.87 -4.12
C SER A 53 -14.59 7.89 -3.90
N ALA A 54 -15.20 6.77 -3.51
CA ALA A 54 -16.63 6.72 -3.20
C ALA A 54 -16.94 7.48 -1.90
N THR A 55 -16.09 7.37 -0.88
CA THR A 55 -16.23 8.13 0.37
C THR A 55 -16.10 9.63 0.15
N MET A 56 -15.10 10.08 -0.61
CA MET A 56 -14.94 11.50 -0.92
C MET A 56 -16.09 12.03 -1.80
N LEU A 57 -16.63 11.21 -2.70
CA LEU A 57 -17.82 11.59 -3.47
C LEU A 57 -19.03 11.81 -2.54
N PHE A 58 -19.23 10.96 -1.54
CA PHE A 58 -20.25 11.20 -0.50
C PHE A 58 -19.99 12.54 0.21
N LYS A 59 -18.77 12.78 0.71
CA LYS A 59 -18.44 14.03 1.40
C LYS A 59 -18.69 15.28 0.55
N LEU A 60 -18.40 15.22 -0.75
CA LEU A 60 -18.52 16.35 -1.67
C LEU A 60 -19.95 16.56 -2.21
N SER A 61 -20.78 15.51 -2.26
CA SER A 61 -22.10 15.57 -2.91
C SER A 61 -23.28 15.43 -1.94
N GLY A 62 -23.06 14.87 -0.75
CA GLY A 62 -24.11 14.45 0.18
C GLY A 62 -24.88 13.19 -0.24
N ASP A 63 -24.55 12.55 -1.36
CA ASP A 63 -25.19 11.28 -1.77
C ASP A 63 -24.64 10.11 -0.95
N GLU A 64 -25.47 9.52 -0.09
CA GLU A 64 -25.11 8.41 0.81
C GLU A 64 -24.76 7.11 0.06
N ARG A 65 -25.24 6.93 -1.17
CA ARG A 65 -25.07 5.66 -1.92
C ARG A 65 -23.59 5.32 -2.17
N PRO A 66 -22.73 6.24 -2.64
CA PRO A 66 -21.29 6.03 -2.69
C PRO A 66 -20.69 5.50 -1.37
N LEU A 67 -21.00 6.12 -0.23
CA LEU A 67 -20.47 5.69 1.07
C LEU A 67 -20.96 4.28 1.43
N LEU A 68 -22.24 3.98 1.18
CA LEU A 68 -22.78 2.64 1.38
C LEU A 68 -22.00 1.58 0.58
N TRP A 69 -21.65 1.86 -0.68
CA TRP A 69 -20.85 0.97 -1.50
C TRP A 69 -19.39 0.88 -1.05
N ALA A 70 -18.80 1.97 -0.56
CA ALA A 70 -17.46 1.97 0.05
C ALA A 70 -17.43 1.05 1.29
N LYS A 71 -18.39 1.18 2.20
CA LYS A 71 -18.52 0.34 3.40
C LYS A 71 -18.74 -1.12 3.06
N ARG A 72 -19.61 -1.43 2.08
CA ARG A 72 -19.79 -2.80 1.56
C ARG A 72 -18.51 -3.39 0.98
N LEU A 73 -17.71 -2.59 0.27
CA LEU A 73 -16.44 -3.06 -0.28
C LEU A 73 -15.42 -3.33 0.82
N MET A 74 -15.32 -2.44 1.81
CA MET A 74 -14.47 -2.64 2.97
C MET A 74 -14.87 -3.93 3.72
N SER A 75 -16.17 -4.18 3.90
CA SER A 75 -16.65 -5.39 4.59
C SER A 75 -16.18 -6.68 3.91
N ARG A 76 -15.95 -6.70 2.59
CA ARG A 76 -15.38 -7.87 1.91
C ARG A 76 -13.96 -8.19 2.35
N TYR A 77 -13.16 -7.20 2.73
CA TYR A 77 -11.82 -7.38 3.29
C TYR A 77 -11.83 -7.79 4.76
N ASP A 78 -12.92 -7.50 5.44
CA ASP A 78 -13.17 -7.85 6.83
C ASP A 78 -13.62 -9.31 6.96
N GLU A 79 -14.56 -9.73 6.11
CA GLU A 79 -15.11 -11.09 6.07
C GLU A 79 -14.07 -12.20 5.78
N ILE A 80 -12.86 -11.86 5.30
CA ILE A 80 -11.76 -12.82 5.09
C ILE A 80 -10.78 -12.92 6.26
N ARG A 81 -10.99 -12.15 7.34
CA ARG A 81 -10.14 -12.26 8.53
C ARG A 81 -10.23 -13.66 9.12
N ASP A 82 -9.12 -14.15 9.65
CA ASP A 82 -9.14 -15.33 10.48
C ASP A 82 -9.84 -15.03 11.81
N GLY A 83 -10.84 -15.82 12.17
CA GLY A 83 -11.67 -15.58 13.36
C GLY A 83 -10.95 -15.74 14.70
N ARG A 84 -9.72 -16.29 14.71
CA ARG A 84 -8.91 -16.44 15.93
C ARG A 84 -7.88 -15.32 16.08
N THR A 85 -7.24 -14.93 14.99
CA THR A 85 -6.13 -13.94 15.03
C THR A 85 -6.57 -12.52 14.65
N GLY A 86 -7.70 -12.38 13.94
CA GLY A 86 -8.14 -11.12 13.33
C GLY A 86 -7.33 -10.71 12.09
N LEU A 87 -6.34 -11.51 11.67
CA LEU A 87 -5.48 -11.19 10.53
C LEU A 87 -6.23 -11.37 9.21
N GLY A 88 -6.10 -10.39 8.31
CA GLY A 88 -6.67 -10.45 6.98
C GLY A 88 -5.63 -10.41 5.86
N GLY A 89 -5.90 -11.12 4.77
CA GLY A 89 -5.05 -11.14 3.59
C GLY A 89 -5.22 -9.93 2.67
N TYR A 90 -4.64 -10.03 1.48
CA TYR A 90 -4.52 -8.91 0.53
C TYR A 90 -5.75 -8.68 -0.36
N GLN A 91 -6.56 -9.71 -0.53
CA GLN A 91 -7.68 -9.77 -1.47
C GLN A 91 -8.69 -10.80 -0.96
N PHE A 92 -9.94 -10.68 -1.38
CA PHE A 92 -11.02 -11.58 -0.97
C PHE A 92 -11.41 -12.61 -2.05
N ASN A 93 -10.77 -12.57 -3.22
CA ASN A 93 -10.89 -13.62 -4.23
C ASN A 93 -9.58 -14.39 -4.38
N HIS A 94 -9.66 -15.62 -4.86
CA HIS A 94 -8.54 -16.51 -5.10
C HIS A 94 -8.77 -17.28 -6.42
N ARG A 95 -7.72 -17.85 -7.01
CA ARG A 95 -7.76 -18.53 -8.31
C ARG A 95 -7.29 -19.98 -8.25
N GLU A 96 -7.85 -20.84 -9.09
CA GLU A 96 -7.35 -22.23 -9.24
C GLU A 96 -6.75 -22.46 -10.64
N PRO A 97 -5.55 -23.07 -10.77
CA PRO A 97 -4.67 -23.55 -9.69
C PRO A 97 -4.10 -22.42 -8.81
N CYS A 98 -4.05 -22.66 -7.50
CA CYS A 98 -3.56 -21.71 -6.49
C CYS A 98 -2.09 -21.33 -6.66
N ARG A 99 -1.81 -20.10 -7.08
CA ARG A 99 -0.43 -19.64 -7.28
C ARG A 99 0.35 -19.46 -5.98
N VAL A 100 -0.35 -19.13 -4.90
CA VAL A 100 0.26 -19.01 -3.57
C VAL A 100 0.72 -20.38 -3.09
N ARG A 101 -0.20 -21.35 -3.05
CA ARG A 101 0.06 -22.72 -2.57
C ARG A 101 1.20 -23.41 -3.32
N ILE A 102 1.23 -23.31 -4.65
CA ILE A 102 2.33 -23.91 -5.44
C ILE A 102 3.70 -23.25 -5.20
N SER A 103 3.75 -22.08 -4.56
CA SER A 103 5.03 -21.43 -4.24
C SER A 103 5.74 -22.10 -3.06
N PHE A 104 5.00 -22.82 -2.23
CA PHE A 104 5.50 -23.34 -0.96
C PHE A 104 5.98 -24.78 -1.06
N LYS A 105 6.88 -25.15 -0.15
CA LYS A 105 7.29 -26.54 0.10
C LYS A 105 6.28 -27.23 1.01
N LYS A 106 6.36 -28.56 1.14
CA LYS A 106 5.58 -29.30 2.13
C LYS A 106 5.98 -28.88 3.56
N PRO A 107 5.03 -28.84 4.52
CA PRO A 107 3.62 -29.23 4.36
C PRO A 107 2.70 -28.12 3.81
N LEU A 108 3.18 -26.88 3.68
CA LEU A 108 2.37 -25.72 3.26
C LEU A 108 1.76 -25.89 1.86
N SER A 109 2.44 -26.57 0.94
CA SER A 109 1.90 -26.88 -0.39
C SER A 109 0.66 -27.77 -0.37
N ASP A 110 0.46 -28.54 0.70
CA ASP A 110 -0.62 -29.52 0.83
C ASP A 110 -1.82 -28.95 1.61
N ARG A 111 -1.67 -27.76 2.21
CA ARG A 111 -2.70 -27.06 2.96
C ARG A 111 -3.68 -26.33 2.04
N GLN A 112 -4.96 -26.70 2.08
CA GLN A 112 -6.00 -26.08 1.23
C GLN A 112 -6.29 -24.62 1.59
N ASP A 113 -6.12 -24.27 2.86
CA ASP A 113 -6.34 -22.93 3.38
C ASP A 113 -5.22 -21.95 3.00
N VAL A 114 -4.08 -22.42 2.48
CA VAL A 114 -3.00 -21.56 1.97
C VAL A 114 -3.35 -21.05 0.58
N ASN A 115 -3.71 -19.77 0.48
CA ASN A 115 -4.12 -19.14 -0.78
C ASN A 115 -3.92 -17.60 -0.75
N GLU A 116 -4.31 -16.91 -1.82
CA GLU A 116 -4.20 -15.45 -1.97
C GLU A 116 -4.93 -14.64 -0.88
N THR A 117 -5.95 -15.19 -0.22
CA THR A 117 -6.74 -14.48 0.80
C THR A 117 -6.20 -14.70 2.22
N THR A 118 -5.31 -15.68 2.42
CA THR A 118 -4.78 -16.03 3.75
C THR A 118 -3.29 -15.72 3.91
N VAL A 119 -2.52 -15.59 2.82
CA VAL A 119 -1.09 -15.25 2.90
C VAL A 119 -0.86 -13.75 3.13
N ILE A 120 -0.05 -13.43 4.13
CA ILE A 120 0.37 -12.07 4.50
C ILE A 120 1.87 -11.96 4.26
N THR A 121 2.23 -11.50 3.06
CA THR A 121 3.63 -11.25 2.67
C THR A 121 4.11 -9.88 3.17
N ASN A 122 5.42 -9.59 3.05
CA ASN A 122 5.95 -8.27 3.41
C ASN A 122 5.27 -7.10 2.66
N GLY A 123 4.92 -7.31 1.39
CA GLY A 123 4.16 -6.34 0.61
C GLY A 123 2.74 -6.15 1.13
N VAL A 124 2.11 -7.18 1.69
CA VAL A 124 0.78 -7.08 2.32
C VAL A 124 0.88 -6.27 3.61
N ILE A 125 1.88 -6.55 4.45
CA ILE A 125 2.16 -5.78 5.67
C ILE A 125 2.27 -4.29 5.35
N GLN A 126 3.13 -3.92 4.40
CA GLN A 126 3.32 -2.52 4.04
C GLN A 126 2.11 -1.88 3.34
N THR A 127 1.22 -2.67 2.73
CA THR A 127 0.09 -2.14 1.97
C THR A 127 -1.16 -2.05 2.83
N ARG A 128 -1.66 -3.18 3.34
CA ARG A 128 -2.89 -3.25 4.15
C ARG A 128 -2.69 -2.51 5.48
N TYR A 129 -1.66 -2.90 6.23
CA TYR A 129 -1.44 -2.42 7.60
C TYR A 129 -0.63 -1.11 7.68
N GLY A 130 -0.15 -0.60 6.54
CA GLY A 130 0.54 0.69 6.45
C GLY A 130 -0.27 1.69 5.64
N ARG A 131 -0.20 1.56 4.30
CA ARG A 131 -0.78 2.56 3.38
C ARG A 131 -2.30 2.67 3.47
N VAL A 132 -2.98 1.52 3.47
CA VAL A 132 -4.45 1.47 3.57
C VAL A 132 -4.90 1.89 4.96
N ALA A 133 -4.20 1.47 6.03
CA ALA A 133 -4.45 1.93 7.39
C ALA A 133 -4.48 3.46 7.51
N ILE A 134 -3.45 4.14 7.00
CA ILE A 134 -3.39 5.62 7.00
C ILE A 134 -4.51 6.23 6.16
N THR A 135 -4.81 5.64 4.99
CA THR A 135 -5.89 6.12 4.12
C THR A 135 -7.25 6.06 4.83
N LEU A 136 -7.57 4.93 5.47
CA LEU A 136 -8.85 4.74 6.16
C LEU A 136 -8.96 5.59 7.44
N MET A 137 -7.87 5.77 8.19
CA MET A 137 -7.85 6.71 9.32
C MET A 137 -8.02 8.16 8.87
N ASN A 138 -7.45 8.57 7.73
CA ASN A 138 -7.73 9.88 7.16
C ASN A 138 -9.21 10.01 6.79
N LEU A 139 -9.82 9.00 6.17
CA LEU A 139 -11.27 9.01 5.89
C LEU A 139 -12.12 9.11 7.16
N PHE A 140 -11.70 8.50 8.26
CA PHE A 140 -12.34 8.69 9.57
C PHE A 140 -12.28 10.16 10.00
N GLU A 141 -11.12 10.83 9.90
CA GLU A 141 -11.02 12.26 10.24
C GLU A 141 -11.87 13.15 9.33
N GLU A 142 -11.96 12.82 8.04
CA GLU A 142 -12.75 13.57 7.08
C GLU A 142 -14.26 13.49 7.35
N LEU A 143 -14.73 12.39 7.95
CA LEU A 143 -16.16 12.11 8.15
C LEU A 143 -16.62 12.19 9.62
N GLY A 144 -15.70 12.09 10.57
CA GLY A 144 -16.00 11.91 11.99
C GLY A 144 -16.60 10.54 12.33
N SER A 145 -16.93 10.35 13.62
CA SER A 145 -17.32 9.04 14.15
C SER A 145 -18.62 8.48 13.59
N SER A 146 -19.60 9.31 13.22
CA SER A 146 -20.91 8.85 12.74
C SER A 146 -20.82 8.09 11.42
N ASP A 147 -20.10 8.65 10.45
CA ASP A 147 -20.01 8.09 9.11
C ASP A 147 -18.71 7.32 8.86
N GLY A 148 -17.64 7.70 9.57
CA GLY A 148 -16.30 7.13 9.42
C GLY A 148 -15.91 6.06 10.44
N GLY A 149 -16.69 5.82 11.50
CA GLY A 149 -16.32 4.91 12.60
C GLY A 149 -15.87 3.52 12.14
N GLU A 150 -16.60 2.91 11.21
CA GLU A 150 -16.26 1.58 10.66
C GLU A 150 -14.88 1.54 9.99
N PHE A 151 -14.41 2.65 9.41
CA PHE A 151 -13.07 2.72 8.82
C PHE A 151 -11.98 2.66 9.91
N LEU A 152 -12.20 3.34 11.03
CA LEU A 152 -11.27 3.31 12.16
C LEU A 152 -11.26 1.92 12.79
N ASP A 153 -12.42 1.34 13.08
CA ASP A 153 -12.55 0.01 13.68
C ASP A 153 -11.82 -1.06 12.85
N PHE A 154 -12.03 -1.06 11.53
CA PHE A 154 -11.33 -1.96 10.61
C PHE A 154 -9.80 -1.85 10.74
N VAL A 155 -9.27 -0.63 10.82
CA VAL A 155 -7.83 -0.40 10.95
C VAL A 155 -7.31 -0.83 12.31
N LEU A 156 -8.04 -0.54 13.39
CA LEU A 156 -7.64 -0.93 14.74
C LEU A 156 -7.54 -2.44 14.86
N GLU A 157 -8.52 -3.19 14.34
CA GLU A 157 -8.44 -4.66 14.30
C GLU A 157 -7.24 -5.16 13.49
N ASP A 158 -6.95 -4.54 12.34
CA ASP A 158 -5.78 -4.87 11.53
C ASP A 158 -4.46 -4.64 12.29
N LEU A 159 -4.29 -3.45 12.88
CA LEU A 159 -3.06 -3.09 13.60
C LEU A 159 -2.89 -3.94 14.86
N THR A 160 -3.95 -4.15 15.64
CA THR A 160 -3.89 -5.02 16.81
C THR A 160 -3.52 -6.46 16.44
N ALA A 161 -4.15 -7.03 15.40
CA ALA A 161 -3.83 -8.38 14.93
C ALA A 161 -2.38 -8.50 14.44
N LEU A 162 -1.90 -7.52 13.65
CA LEU A 162 -0.52 -7.50 13.16
C LEU A 162 0.48 -7.41 14.32
N GLY A 163 0.28 -6.48 15.24
CA GLY A 163 1.17 -6.31 16.39
C GLY A 163 1.23 -7.57 17.27
N ARG A 164 0.10 -8.24 17.51
CA ARG A 164 0.06 -9.44 18.36
C ARG A 164 0.68 -10.68 17.73
N HIS A 165 0.54 -10.86 16.42
CA HIS A 165 0.87 -12.13 15.77
C HIS A 165 2.11 -12.07 14.87
N SER A 166 2.42 -10.90 14.32
CA SER A 166 3.52 -10.72 13.36
C SER A 166 4.76 -10.09 13.97
N TYR A 167 4.59 -9.18 14.94
CA TYR A 167 5.72 -8.44 15.54
C TYR A 167 6.63 -9.35 16.39
N ASP A 168 7.93 -9.09 16.32
CA ASP A 168 8.97 -9.72 17.11
C ASP A 168 9.78 -8.63 17.83
N PRO A 169 9.65 -8.52 19.17
CA PRO A 169 10.35 -7.49 19.93
C PRO A 169 11.87 -7.73 20.00
N SER A 170 12.37 -8.93 19.66
CA SER A 170 13.82 -9.21 19.73
C SER A 170 14.62 -8.51 18.63
N ASP A 171 13.99 -8.19 17.50
CA ASP A 171 14.63 -7.49 16.38
C ASP A 171 13.73 -6.41 15.75
N HIS A 172 12.68 -6.02 16.46
CA HIS A 172 11.71 -4.98 16.10
C HIS A 172 11.22 -5.10 14.65
N SER A 173 10.76 -6.31 14.29
CA SER A 173 10.34 -6.60 12.93
C SER A 173 9.07 -7.43 12.87
N PHE A 174 8.41 -7.39 11.72
CA PHE A 174 7.18 -8.13 11.45
C PHE A 174 7.47 -9.31 10.53
N TYR A 175 7.09 -10.51 10.96
CA TYR A 175 7.13 -11.71 10.11
C TYR A 175 6.00 -11.69 9.10
N PRO A 176 6.26 -12.02 7.84
CA PRO A 176 5.25 -12.59 6.96
C PRO A 176 4.63 -13.83 7.61
N LEU A 177 3.33 -14.03 7.41
CA LEU A 177 2.58 -15.09 8.07
C LEU A 177 1.38 -15.53 7.24
N LEU A 178 0.77 -16.65 7.63
CA LEU A 178 -0.60 -16.98 7.25
C LEU A 178 -1.58 -16.32 8.23
N ALA A 179 -2.82 -16.12 7.79
CA ALA A 179 -3.88 -15.52 8.60
C ALA A 179 -4.15 -16.31 9.88
N ASP A 180 -3.87 -17.61 9.93
CA ASP A 180 -3.99 -18.41 11.16
C ASP A 180 -2.91 -18.13 12.22
N GLY A 181 -1.92 -17.28 11.93
CA GLY A 181 -0.81 -16.94 12.81
C GLY A 181 0.51 -17.68 12.52
N MET A 182 0.54 -18.64 11.58
CA MET A 182 1.75 -19.36 11.24
C MET A 182 2.77 -18.44 10.55
N ARG A 183 3.91 -18.17 11.21
CA ARG A 183 5.03 -17.40 10.64
C ARG A 183 5.60 -18.12 9.42
N LEU A 184 5.90 -17.33 8.39
CA LEU A 184 6.48 -17.77 7.13
C LEU A 184 7.90 -17.25 7.00
N LEU A 185 8.80 -18.11 6.53
CA LEU A 185 10.21 -17.83 6.31
C LEU A 185 10.55 -17.92 4.82
N PRO A 186 11.60 -17.23 4.35
CA PRO A 186 12.09 -17.36 2.98
C PRO A 186 12.38 -18.81 2.55
N SER A 187 12.79 -19.65 3.51
CA SER A 187 13.08 -21.08 3.31
C SER A 187 11.85 -21.92 2.99
N ASP A 188 10.64 -21.43 3.28
CA ASP A 188 9.38 -22.17 3.08
C ASP A 188 8.94 -22.17 1.61
N CYS A 189 9.49 -21.25 0.80
CA CYS A 189 9.17 -21.11 -0.61
C CYS A 189 10.20 -21.77 -1.54
N MET A 190 9.75 -22.04 -2.76
CA MET A 190 10.59 -22.38 -3.91
C MET A 190 10.91 -21.12 -4.72
N GLU A 191 12.18 -20.90 -5.04
CA GLU A 191 12.59 -19.77 -5.89
C GLU A 191 12.05 -19.94 -7.32
N GLY A 192 11.57 -18.86 -7.92
CA GLY A 192 11.05 -18.87 -9.30
C GLY A 192 9.71 -19.60 -9.54
N VAL A 193 9.08 -20.16 -8.49
CA VAL A 193 7.81 -20.90 -8.61
C VAL A 193 6.66 -20.12 -7.98
N GLY A 194 5.51 -20.10 -8.66
CA GLY A 194 4.28 -19.54 -8.12
C GLY A 194 4.31 -18.01 -7.93
N TYR A 195 3.62 -17.54 -6.89
CA TYR A 195 3.47 -16.12 -6.57
C TYR A 195 4.40 -15.63 -5.45
N CYS A 196 4.69 -16.48 -4.45
CA CYS A 196 5.45 -16.13 -3.26
C CYS A 196 6.92 -16.51 -3.44
N SER A 197 7.77 -15.55 -3.82
CA SER A 197 9.21 -15.76 -3.77
C SER A 197 9.77 -15.58 -2.36
N PRO A 198 10.93 -16.18 -2.02
CA PRO A 198 11.62 -15.97 -0.75
C PRO A 198 11.76 -14.49 -0.35
N ARG A 199 11.99 -13.60 -1.32
CA ARG A 199 12.04 -12.14 -1.09
C ARG A 199 10.75 -11.57 -0.52
N LYS A 200 9.58 -12.08 -0.89
CA LYS A 200 8.28 -11.63 -0.35
C LYS A 200 8.04 -12.09 1.09
N LEU A 201 8.83 -13.06 1.57
CA LEU A 201 8.74 -13.61 2.92
C LEU A 201 9.85 -13.10 3.86
N GLN A 202 10.60 -12.08 3.43
CA GLN A 202 11.53 -11.38 4.32
C GLN A 202 10.75 -10.55 5.34
N LYS A 203 11.28 -10.48 6.58
CA LYS A 203 10.71 -9.64 7.63
C LYS A 203 10.63 -8.17 7.20
N VAL A 204 9.60 -7.48 7.66
CA VAL A 204 9.50 -6.02 7.56
C VAL A 204 10.08 -5.44 8.83
N ARG A 205 11.27 -4.84 8.76
CA ARG A 205 11.86 -4.12 9.90
C ARG A 205 11.01 -2.90 10.26
N ALA A 206 11.10 -2.45 11.51
CA ALA A 206 10.59 -1.16 11.94
C ALA A 206 10.97 -0.07 10.94
N ASN A 207 9.98 0.74 10.56
CA ASN A 207 10.13 1.79 9.56
C ASN A 207 9.06 2.86 9.75
N GLY A 208 9.30 4.03 9.17
CA GLY A 208 8.41 5.19 9.34
C GLY A 208 6.97 4.97 8.88
N LEU A 209 6.73 4.14 7.86
CA LEU A 209 5.36 3.87 7.39
C LEU A 209 4.53 3.14 8.44
N ILE A 210 5.08 2.08 9.03
CA ILE A 210 4.36 1.32 10.07
C ILE A 210 4.31 2.12 11.38
N PHE A 211 5.38 2.86 11.70
CA PHE A 211 5.39 3.79 12.84
C PHE A 211 4.26 4.82 12.76
N LEU A 212 4.08 5.47 11.60
CA LEU A 212 2.97 6.41 11.37
C LEU A 212 1.61 5.76 11.57
N ALA A 213 1.41 4.53 11.07
CA ALA A 213 0.12 3.84 11.22
C ALA A 213 -0.23 3.62 12.71
N TYR A 214 0.72 3.16 13.53
CA TYR A 214 0.50 3.00 14.97
C TYR A 214 0.39 4.33 15.72
N ALA A 215 1.23 5.34 15.39
CA ALA A 215 1.18 6.66 16.04
C ALA A 215 -0.16 7.36 15.78
N LYS A 216 -0.65 7.32 14.55
CA LYS A 216 -1.97 7.87 14.20
C LYS A 216 -3.10 7.12 14.89
N GLY A 217 -3.04 5.78 14.92
CA GLY A 217 -4.01 4.96 15.66
C GLY A 217 -4.02 5.29 17.16
N TYR A 218 -2.84 5.49 17.76
CA TYR A 218 -2.72 5.91 19.16
C TYR A 218 -3.34 7.29 19.39
N ARG A 219 -3.04 8.30 18.56
CA ARG A 219 -3.65 9.63 18.72
C ARG A 219 -5.19 9.55 18.68
N LEU A 220 -5.73 8.77 17.74
CA LEU A 220 -7.18 8.69 17.55
C LEU A 220 -7.93 7.97 18.68
N THR A 221 -7.24 7.16 19.50
CA THR A 221 -7.91 6.26 20.45
C THR A 221 -7.37 6.32 21.88
N GLY A 222 -6.13 6.76 22.08
CA GLY A 222 -5.42 6.64 23.35
C GLY A 222 -5.05 5.20 23.73
N ASP A 223 -5.17 4.23 22.81
CA ASP A 223 -4.95 2.81 23.11
C ASP A 223 -3.50 2.51 23.52
N SER A 224 -3.33 1.89 24.70
CA SER A 224 -2.01 1.63 25.28
C SER A 224 -1.21 0.59 24.50
N PHE A 225 -1.85 -0.38 23.85
CA PHE A 225 -1.16 -1.35 23.01
C PHE A 225 -0.58 -0.66 21.76
N LEU A 226 -1.33 0.27 21.15
CA LEU A 226 -0.78 1.06 20.03
C LEU A 226 0.39 1.92 20.48
N ARG A 227 0.33 2.49 21.69
CA ARG A 227 1.45 3.22 22.31
C ARG A 227 2.69 2.34 22.50
N GLU A 228 2.52 1.12 23.00
CA GLU A 228 3.61 0.14 23.15
C GLU A 228 4.24 -0.21 21.80
N MET A 229 3.42 -0.38 20.76
CA MET A 229 3.90 -0.62 19.41
C MET A 229 4.69 0.57 18.86
N VAL A 230 4.26 1.81 19.11
CA VAL A 230 5.04 3.02 18.75
C VAL A 230 6.43 2.99 19.41
N ALA A 231 6.51 2.70 20.71
CA ALA A 231 7.78 2.64 21.44
C ALA A 231 8.71 1.56 20.83
N GLY A 232 8.20 0.35 20.63
CA GLY A 232 8.99 -0.74 20.03
C GLY A 232 9.46 -0.44 18.61
N LEU A 233 8.68 0.28 17.81
CA LEU A 233 9.09 0.68 16.46
C LEU A 233 10.16 1.78 16.49
N ALA A 234 10.07 2.73 17.42
CA ALA A 234 11.09 3.75 17.61
C ALA A 234 12.44 3.13 18.05
N GLU A 235 12.40 2.18 18.99
CA GLU A 235 13.59 1.38 19.37
C GLU A 235 14.19 0.66 18.17
N GLY A 236 13.36 0.00 17.36
CA GLY A 236 13.78 -0.68 16.14
C GLY A 236 14.37 0.23 15.05
N MET A 237 13.98 1.50 15.03
CA MET A 237 14.58 2.53 14.17
C MET A 237 15.83 3.18 14.80
N GLY A 238 16.24 2.73 15.99
CA GLY A 238 17.43 3.20 16.69
C GLY A 238 17.24 4.54 17.39
N TRP A 239 16.00 4.88 17.79
CA TRP A 239 15.70 6.12 18.52
C TRP A 239 15.68 5.90 20.04
N GLY A 240 15.56 4.65 20.49
CA GLY A 240 15.38 4.30 21.91
C GLY A 240 13.91 4.33 22.33
N ASP A 241 13.67 4.30 23.65
CA ASP A 241 12.32 4.47 24.19
C ASP A 241 11.88 5.93 23.98
N ILE A 242 11.06 6.13 22.95
CA ILE A 242 10.65 7.46 22.50
C ILE A 242 9.79 8.21 23.52
N PHE A 243 9.27 7.52 24.53
CA PHE A 243 8.51 8.14 25.62
C PHE A 243 9.38 8.48 26.83
N ASP A 244 10.65 8.05 26.88
CA ASP A 244 11.61 8.54 27.86
C ASP A 244 11.94 10.02 27.58
N GLU A 245 11.97 10.85 28.61
CA GLU A 245 12.34 12.27 28.50
C GLU A 245 13.80 12.48 28.08
N ALA A 246 14.68 11.51 28.32
CA ALA A 246 16.07 11.56 27.89
C ALA A 246 16.27 11.34 26.39
N VAL A 247 15.23 10.84 25.69
CA VAL A 247 15.27 10.57 24.24
C VAL A 247 14.68 11.75 23.48
N ASP A 248 15.54 12.55 22.85
CA ASP A 248 15.16 13.76 22.11
C ASP A 248 15.75 13.84 20.69
N GLN A 249 16.29 12.73 20.19
CA GLN A 249 16.97 12.64 18.90
C GLN A 249 16.43 11.50 18.04
N VAL A 250 16.48 11.74 16.72
CA VAL A 250 16.12 10.75 15.71
C VAL A 250 17.35 10.26 14.97
N ASN A 251 17.39 8.96 14.69
CA ASN A 251 18.38 8.35 13.82
C ASN A 251 17.84 8.26 12.40
N LEU A 252 18.55 8.86 11.46
CA LEU A 252 18.21 8.85 10.02
C LEU A 252 19.01 7.81 9.23
N THR A 253 19.83 6.99 9.88
CA THR A 253 20.63 5.94 9.24
C THR A 253 19.69 4.91 8.59
N ASP A 254 19.98 4.49 7.36
CA ASP A 254 19.20 3.54 6.57
C ASP A 254 17.73 3.93 6.28
N MET A 255 17.35 5.18 6.57
CA MET A 255 16.02 5.70 6.30
C MET A 255 15.96 6.33 4.91
N ASN A 256 15.19 5.71 4.01
CA ASN A 256 14.86 6.32 2.72
C ASN A 256 13.86 7.49 2.89
N LEU A 257 13.74 8.32 1.85
CA LEU A 257 12.86 9.48 1.82
C LEU A 257 11.42 9.19 2.25
N GLN A 258 10.79 8.15 1.70
CA GLN A 258 9.38 7.84 2.01
C GLN A 258 9.20 7.48 3.49
N ASN A 259 10.11 6.67 4.05
CA ASN A 259 10.08 6.34 5.46
C ASN A 259 10.37 7.55 6.34
N GLY A 260 11.27 8.45 5.93
CA GLY A 260 11.53 9.71 6.62
C GLY A 260 10.30 10.62 6.67
N VAL A 261 9.61 10.78 5.54
CA VAL A 261 8.35 11.54 5.48
C VAL A 261 7.30 10.93 6.40
N CYS A 262 7.11 9.61 6.36
CA CYS A 262 6.14 8.95 7.24
C CYS A 262 6.53 9.11 8.72
N ALA A 263 7.82 9.06 9.05
CA ALA A 263 8.32 9.27 10.40
C ALA A 263 8.06 10.71 10.92
N ILE A 264 8.24 11.74 10.08
CA ILE A 264 7.85 13.12 10.43
C ILE A 264 6.37 13.17 10.81
N PHE A 265 5.50 12.63 9.94
CA PHE A 265 4.07 12.59 10.23
C PHE A 265 3.78 11.82 11.51
N GLY A 266 4.44 10.68 11.75
CA GLY A 266 4.25 9.90 12.98
C GLY A 266 4.62 10.70 14.23
N LEU A 267 5.70 11.48 14.20
CA LEU A 267 6.09 12.35 15.30
C LEU A 267 5.09 13.49 15.52
N LEU A 268 4.53 14.07 14.45
CA LEU A 268 3.45 15.05 14.56
C LEU A 268 2.16 14.46 15.15
N GLU A 269 1.84 13.20 14.83
CA GLU A 269 0.71 12.50 15.46
C GLU A 269 0.94 12.30 16.96
N LEU A 270 2.19 12.01 17.39
CA LEU A 270 2.53 11.93 18.82
C LEU A 270 2.46 13.30 19.50
N TYR A 271 2.99 14.36 18.88
CA TYR A 271 2.87 15.72 19.39
C TYR A 271 1.40 16.10 19.63
N ARG A 272 0.53 15.86 18.65
CA ARG A 272 -0.91 16.12 18.79
C ARG A 272 -1.60 15.24 19.85
N ALA A 273 -1.07 14.05 20.12
CA ALA A 273 -1.63 13.13 21.12
C ALA A 273 -1.24 13.51 22.56
N THR A 274 -0.04 14.09 22.76
CA THR A 274 0.53 14.27 24.11
C THR A 274 0.80 15.73 24.49
N ASP A 275 0.82 16.65 23.51
CA ASP A 275 1.28 18.04 23.65
C ASP A 275 2.74 18.15 24.15
N GLU A 276 3.53 17.09 24.02
CA GLU A 276 4.95 17.09 24.41
C GLU A 276 5.81 17.67 23.29
N GLY A 277 6.35 18.88 23.51
CA GLY A 277 7.18 19.60 22.53
C GLY A 277 8.43 18.84 22.04
N LYS A 278 8.87 17.79 22.75
CA LYS A 278 9.97 16.92 22.30
C LYS A 278 9.67 16.26 20.96
N PHE A 279 8.42 15.82 20.72
CA PHE A 279 8.06 15.19 19.46
C PHE A 279 8.08 16.17 18.30
N LEU A 280 7.66 17.42 18.53
CA LEU A 280 7.76 18.49 17.54
C LEU A 280 9.22 18.83 17.22
N LYS A 281 10.09 18.92 18.25
CA LYS A 281 11.54 19.09 18.05
C LYS A 281 12.14 17.94 17.23
N MET A 282 11.83 16.69 17.57
CA MET A 282 12.30 15.52 16.83
C MET A 282 11.83 15.53 15.37
N ALA A 283 10.59 15.95 15.11
CA ALA A 283 10.07 16.12 13.76
C ALA A 283 10.82 17.22 12.99
N ALA A 284 11.18 18.32 13.67
CA ALA A 284 11.97 19.40 13.08
C ALA A 284 13.41 18.95 12.74
N ASP A 285 14.09 18.28 13.66
CA ASP A 285 15.43 17.71 13.45
C ASP A 285 15.43 16.72 12.26
N MET A 286 14.38 15.90 12.16
CA MET A 286 14.16 15.00 11.03
C MET A 286 13.95 15.75 9.71
N GLY A 287 13.07 16.75 9.72
CA GLY A 287 12.78 17.60 8.57
C GLY A 287 14.04 18.26 8.02
N GLU A 288 14.85 18.85 8.90
CA GLU A 288 16.12 19.48 8.54
C GLU A 288 17.12 18.45 7.97
N GLY A 289 17.21 17.26 8.59
CA GLY A 289 18.04 16.16 8.10
C GLY A 289 17.65 15.66 6.71
N LEU A 290 16.36 15.49 6.44
CA LEU A 290 15.87 15.11 5.11
C LEU A 290 16.05 16.25 4.09
N MET A 291 15.81 17.50 4.47
CA MET A 291 16.09 18.66 3.61
C MET A 291 17.56 18.67 3.17
N ARG A 292 18.52 18.50 4.10
CA ARG A 292 19.95 18.44 3.75
C ARG A 292 20.29 17.33 2.75
N ARG A 293 19.61 16.19 2.83
CA ARG A 293 19.87 15.02 1.97
C ARG A 293 19.22 15.13 0.59
N TYR A 294 18.03 15.70 0.53
CA TYR A 294 17.15 15.61 -0.65
C TYR A 294 16.90 16.96 -1.32
N HIS A 295 17.33 18.09 -0.74
CA HIS A 295 17.25 19.39 -1.40
C HIS A 295 18.50 19.63 -2.25
N VAL A 296 18.35 19.50 -3.57
CA VAL A 296 19.43 19.66 -4.56
C VAL A 296 18.99 20.66 -5.62
N ASN A 297 19.81 21.69 -5.88
CA ASN A 297 19.58 22.68 -6.94
C ASN A 297 18.17 23.30 -6.94
N ARG A 298 17.61 23.59 -5.75
CA ARG A 298 16.26 24.15 -5.54
C ARG A 298 15.10 23.18 -5.79
N PHE A 299 15.38 21.89 -5.95
CA PHE A 299 14.38 20.83 -6.03
C PHE A 299 14.50 19.88 -4.85
N PHE A 300 13.37 19.28 -4.46
CA PHE A 300 13.36 18.11 -3.59
C PHE A 300 13.42 16.85 -4.43
N THR A 301 14.47 16.07 -4.24
CA THR A 301 14.80 14.90 -5.05
C THR A 301 14.52 13.60 -4.27
N THR A 302 14.57 12.45 -4.93
CA THR A 302 14.38 11.13 -4.29
C THR A 302 15.69 10.51 -3.81
N GLY A 303 16.84 11.14 -4.08
CA GLY A 303 18.18 10.62 -3.80
C GLY A 303 18.57 9.48 -4.73
N GLU A 304 17.79 9.22 -5.78
CA GLU A 304 18.08 8.23 -6.82
C GLU A 304 18.53 8.89 -8.13
N GLU A 305 18.79 10.20 -8.10
CA GLU A 305 19.15 10.99 -9.29
C GLU A 305 20.45 10.49 -9.93
N ASP A 306 21.36 9.93 -9.13
CA ASP A 306 22.60 9.31 -9.62
C ASP A 306 22.34 8.09 -10.53
N ARG A 307 21.15 7.49 -10.48
CA ARG A 307 20.82 6.30 -11.30
C ARG A 307 20.32 6.66 -12.69
N ASP A 308 19.44 7.66 -12.81
CA ASP A 308 18.75 7.98 -14.07
C ASP A 308 18.75 9.49 -14.44
N GLY A 309 19.41 10.34 -13.65
CA GLY A 309 19.51 11.79 -13.90
C GLY A 309 18.20 12.57 -13.78
N CYS A 310 17.14 11.96 -13.27
CA CYS A 310 15.79 12.53 -13.21
C CYS A 310 15.33 12.73 -11.76
N THR A 311 14.69 13.85 -11.47
CA THR A 311 13.96 14.08 -10.20
C THR A 311 12.46 13.89 -10.40
N HIS A 312 11.78 13.30 -9.41
CA HIS A 312 10.33 13.14 -9.42
C HIS A 312 9.65 14.32 -8.75
N ILE A 313 8.73 14.98 -9.46
CA ILE A 313 7.91 16.06 -8.89
C ILE A 313 6.91 15.58 -7.82
N ASN A 314 6.67 14.26 -7.77
CA ASN A 314 5.79 13.64 -6.76
C ASN A 314 6.59 13.28 -5.49
N ASN A 315 7.18 14.29 -4.87
CA ASN A 315 7.91 14.17 -3.61
C ASN A 315 7.01 14.61 -2.45
N ALA A 316 6.90 13.80 -1.41
CA ALA A 316 6.05 14.08 -0.26
C ALA A 316 6.75 14.91 0.85
N LEU A 317 8.07 15.13 0.76
CA LEU A 317 8.82 15.94 1.73
C LEU A 317 8.33 17.39 1.83
N PRO A 318 8.07 18.12 0.74
CA PRO A 318 7.48 19.45 0.82
C PRO A 318 6.19 19.50 1.64
N LEU A 319 5.32 18.50 1.46
CA LEU A 319 4.07 18.42 2.22
C LEU A 319 4.32 18.21 3.71
N ALA A 320 5.26 17.32 4.07
CA ALA A 320 5.64 17.10 5.46
C ALA A 320 6.22 18.37 6.12
N LEU A 321 7.05 19.11 5.38
CA LEU A 321 7.63 20.36 5.87
C LEU A 321 6.59 21.47 6.05
N LEU A 322 5.56 21.52 5.19
CA LEU A 322 4.45 22.47 5.35
C LEU A 322 3.64 22.17 6.61
N HIS A 323 3.29 20.89 6.84
CA HIS A 323 2.62 20.47 8.08
C HIS A 323 3.46 20.81 9.31
N LEU A 324 4.76 20.49 9.28
CA LEU A 324 5.69 20.81 10.36
C LEU A 324 5.77 22.32 10.63
N ALA A 325 5.88 23.15 9.59
CA ALA A 325 5.91 24.61 9.74
C ALA A 325 4.61 25.15 10.36
N SER A 326 3.46 24.61 9.94
CA SER A 326 2.15 24.95 10.50
C SER A 326 2.10 24.72 12.01
N GLU A 327 2.59 23.57 12.46
CA GLU A 327 2.63 23.20 13.89
C GLU A 327 3.61 24.06 14.68
N ILE A 328 4.79 24.36 14.12
CA ILE A 328 5.80 25.23 14.76
C ILE A 328 5.26 26.66 14.94
N ASP A 329 4.61 27.20 13.91
CA ASP A 329 4.11 28.58 13.94
C ASP A 329 2.76 28.70 14.67
N GLY A 330 2.15 27.57 15.06
CA GLY A 330 0.80 27.54 15.64
C GLY A 330 -0.26 28.05 14.68
N ILE A 331 -0.04 27.88 13.37
CA ILE A 331 -0.95 28.32 12.32
C ILE A 331 -1.87 27.15 11.98
N ASP A 332 -3.17 27.40 12.05
CA ASP A 332 -4.19 26.49 11.51
C ASP A 332 -4.32 26.74 10.00
N ALA A 333 -3.39 26.16 9.23
CA ALA A 333 -3.38 26.26 7.77
C ALA A 333 -4.16 25.09 7.16
N ASP A 334 -4.97 25.37 6.14
CA ASP A 334 -5.67 24.35 5.35
C ASP A 334 -4.67 23.62 4.42
N ILE A 335 -3.94 22.67 4.99
CA ILE A 335 -2.93 21.86 4.29
C ILE A 335 -3.51 20.45 4.06
N PRO A 336 -3.49 19.93 2.82
CA PRO A 336 -4.00 18.59 2.53
C PRO A 336 -3.36 17.50 3.39
N ALA A 337 -4.19 16.54 3.82
CA ALA A 337 -3.71 15.37 4.54
C ALA A 337 -2.71 14.55 3.71
N PHE A 338 -1.73 13.95 4.38
CA PHE A 338 -0.77 13.06 3.75
C PHE A 338 -1.35 11.67 3.53
N TYR A 339 -1.25 11.18 2.30
CA TYR A 339 -1.53 9.80 1.92
C TYR A 339 -0.23 9.14 1.42
N PRO A 340 0.21 8.00 1.99
CA PRO A 340 1.47 7.33 1.64
C PRO A 340 1.36 6.53 0.32
N GLY A 341 0.82 7.16 -0.72
CA GLY A 341 0.64 6.56 -2.04
C GLY A 341 1.97 6.26 -2.74
N SER A 342 1.94 5.30 -3.67
CA SER A 342 3.02 5.09 -4.61
C SER A 342 2.48 5.18 -6.03
N THR A 343 2.90 6.22 -6.75
CA THR A 343 2.55 6.38 -8.16
C THR A 343 3.62 5.71 -9.01
N SER A 344 3.22 4.92 -10.00
CA SER A 344 4.15 4.37 -10.98
C SER A 344 3.55 4.40 -12.36
N PHE A 345 4.40 4.63 -13.36
CA PHE A 345 4.07 4.39 -14.76
C PHE A 345 4.68 3.05 -15.17
N ASN A 346 3.85 2.08 -15.53
CA ASN A 346 4.34 0.76 -15.96
C ASN A 346 4.31 0.64 -17.50
N PRO A 347 5.46 0.79 -18.18
CA PRO A 347 5.51 0.81 -19.64
C PRO A 347 5.40 -0.59 -20.27
N LYS A 348 5.13 -1.67 -19.51
CA LYS A 348 4.94 -3.02 -20.08
C LYS A 348 3.90 -3.03 -21.21
N VAL A 349 2.92 -2.11 -21.17
CA VAL A 349 1.92 -1.90 -22.23
C VAL A 349 2.52 -1.33 -23.53
N ILE A 350 3.52 -0.46 -23.43
CA ILE A 350 4.18 0.20 -24.59
C ILE A 350 5.22 -0.74 -25.23
N ILE A 351 6.03 -1.43 -24.43
CA ILE A 351 7.09 -2.33 -24.94
C ILE A 351 6.50 -3.53 -25.67
N ALA A 352 5.38 -4.09 -25.19
CA ALA A 352 4.69 -5.19 -25.86
C ALA A 352 4.11 -4.78 -27.23
N ARG A 353 3.63 -3.54 -27.38
CA ARG A 353 3.16 -2.99 -28.66
C ARG A 353 4.31 -2.66 -29.60
N GLY A 354 5.45 -2.21 -29.09
CA GLY A 354 6.67 -1.97 -29.87
C GLY A 354 7.29 -3.25 -30.46
N ARG A 355 7.23 -4.37 -29.71
CA ARG A 355 7.63 -5.69 -30.23
C ARG A 355 6.66 -6.24 -31.28
N LYS A 356 5.34 -6.08 -31.09
CA LYS A 356 4.35 -6.48 -32.10
C LYS A 356 4.45 -5.67 -33.41
N ARG A 357 4.75 -4.37 -33.34
CA ARG A 357 5.00 -3.53 -34.53
C ARG A 357 6.27 -3.92 -35.27
N ARG A 358 7.37 -4.22 -34.56
CA ARG A 358 8.61 -4.71 -35.20
C ARG A 358 8.42 -6.05 -35.91
N CYS A 359 7.68 -6.99 -35.32
CA CYS A 359 7.37 -8.26 -36.00
C CYS A 359 6.40 -8.10 -37.19
N SER A 360 5.48 -7.12 -37.17
CA SER A 360 4.63 -6.86 -38.35
C SER A 360 5.39 -6.16 -39.47
N ASP A 361 6.32 -5.28 -39.15
CA ASP A 361 7.13 -4.54 -40.15
C ASP A 361 8.20 -5.45 -40.78
N GLU A 362 8.81 -6.36 -40.01
CA GLU A 362 9.72 -7.40 -40.53
C GLU A 362 8.96 -8.45 -41.37
N ALA A 363 7.71 -8.77 -41.03
CA ALA A 363 6.89 -9.69 -41.83
C ALA A 363 6.50 -9.08 -43.19
N HIS A 364 6.19 -7.77 -43.26
CA HIS A 364 5.91 -7.07 -44.53
C HIS A 364 7.17 -6.86 -45.38
N ALA A 365 8.33 -6.61 -44.75
CA ALA A 365 9.61 -6.50 -45.46
C ALA A 365 10.04 -7.83 -46.10
N HIS A 366 9.71 -8.97 -45.48
CA HIS A 366 10.01 -10.30 -46.03
C HIS A 366 9.03 -10.77 -47.12
N THR A 367 7.79 -10.28 -47.15
CA THR A 367 6.85 -10.61 -48.24
C THR A 367 7.10 -9.78 -49.50
N ALA A 368 7.57 -8.53 -49.36
CA ALA A 368 7.90 -7.67 -50.50
C ALA A 368 9.14 -8.15 -51.29
N ARG A 369 10.09 -8.85 -50.63
CA ARG A 369 11.28 -9.41 -51.29
C ARG A 369 11.06 -10.75 -52.01
N ARG A 370 9.90 -11.41 -51.83
CA ARG A 370 9.59 -12.70 -52.48
C ARG A 370 8.75 -12.60 -53.75
N ASN A 371 8.15 -11.44 -54.04
CA ASN A 371 7.26 -11.25 -55.19
C ASN A 371 7.88 -10.47 -56.37
N GLY A 372 9.20 -10.24 -56.36
CA GLY A 372 9.92 -9.59 -57.46
C GLY A 372 10.78 -10.56 -58.26
N VAL A 373 10.15 -11.53 -58.94
CA VAL A 373 10.84 -12.40 -59.92
C VAL A 373 10.71 -11.79 -61.32
N GLU A 374 11.88 -11.58 -61.93
CA GLU A 374 12.19 -11.49 -63.36
C GLU A 374 11.59 -10.36 -64.22
N ARG A 375 12.50 -9.53 -64.78
CA ARG A 375 12.53 -9.26 -66.23
C ARG A 375 13.92 -8.78 -66.72
N LYS A 376 14.61 -9.73 -67.37
CA LYS A 376 15.32 -9.66 -68.67
C LYS A 376 16.38 -8.57 -69.00
N GLY A 377 17.49 -9.08 -69.55
CA GLY A 377 18.33 -8.46 -70.60
C GLY A 377 19.45 -7.56 -70.08
N GLY A 378 20.71 -7.62 -70.48
CA GLY A 378 21.34 -8.21 -71.66
C GLY A 378 22.45 -7.25 -72.13
N LEU A 379 23.70 -7.74 -72.13
CA LEU A 379 24.86 -7.34 -72.95
C LEU A 379 25.60 -5.99 -72.79
N GLN A 380 26.94 -6.15 -72.94
CA GLN A 380 28.03 -5.22 -73.32
C GLN A 380 28.59 -4.31 -72.20
N ARG A 381 29.90 -4.29 -71.89
CA ARG A 381 31.13 -4.84 -72.50
C ARG A 381 32.06 -5.35 -71.40
#